data_AF-A0A1Z4NAC9-F1
#
_entry.id   AF-A0A1Z4NAC9-F1
#
_cell.length_a   1.000
_cell.length_b   1.000
_cell.length_c   1.000
_cell.angle_alpha   90.00
_cell.angle_beta   90.00
_cell.angle_gamma   90.00
#
_symmetry.space_group_name_H-M   'P 1'
#
loop_
_entity.id
_entity.type
_entity.pdbx_description
1 polymer ?
#
loop_
_entity_poly.entity_id
_entity_poly.type
_entity_poly.pdbx_seq_one_letter_code
_entity_poly.pdbx_strand_id
1 'polypeptide(L)'
;MSWKNSRMSLSTQQQMIPRFLGMRGLMICGAPPVRHNQMSQGFNASPHLGIASKQELSEAEINAFVEATIGKSAEPFLRDAVARADGRFRKRLFEAARAGEGVNQRLIVESSPVPLAVVNGGADSLVNLDYFDTVAYANLWEGRCNRLSGLGHAPFWEAQEEFTPVLERFLRDVETGRATSFYKD
;
A
#
# COMPACT_ATOMS: atom_id res chain seq x y z
N MET A 1 -22.54 -27.25 -5.54
CA MET A 1 -21.33 -26.84 -4.81
C MET A 1 -21.51 -25.37 -4.42
N SER A 2 -21.75 -25.10 -3.15
CA SER A 2 -22.29 -23.83 -2.63
C SER A 2 -21.19 -22.77 -2.45
N TRP A 3 -21.24 -21.69 -3.24
CA TRP A 3 -20.39 -20.50 -3.14
C TRP A 3 -20.86 -19.55 -2.01
N LYS A 4 -21.07 -20.05 -0.79
CA LYS A 4 -21.60 -19.22 0.33
C LYS A 4 -20.56 -18.71 1.34
N ASN A 5 -19.26 -19.02 1.20
CA ASN A 5 -18.28 -18.67 2.24
C ASN A 5 -17.03 -17.88 1.77
N SER A 6 -17.07 -17.23 0.62
CA SER A 6 -15.96 -16.34 0.21
C SER A 6 -16.14 -14.96 0.86
N ARG A 7 -15.71 -14.80 2.13
CA ARG A 7 -15.52 -13.46 2.69
C ARG A 7 -14.41 -12.77 1.89
N MET A 8 -14.79 -11.74 1.14
CA MET A 8 -13.88 -10.93 0.36
C MET A 8 -13.10 -10.03 1.32
N SER A 9 -11.97 -10.50 1.85
CA SER A 9 -11.08 -9.68 2.67
C SER A 9 -10.23 -8.80 1.77
N LEU A 10 -10.36 -7.49 1.88
CA LEU A 10 -9.67 -6.53 1.02
C LEU A 10 -8.57 -5.82 1.81
N SER A 11 -7.35 -6.00 1.33
CA SER A 11 -6.19 -5.09 1.35
C SER A 11 -5.19 -5.78 0.41
N THR A 12 -5.25 -5.39 -0.86
CA THR A 12 -5.25 -6.33 -1.98
C THR A 12 -3.87 -6.86 -2.40
N GLN A 13 -2.78 -6.22 -2.03
CA GLN A 13 -1.48 -6.55 -2.62
C GLN A 13 -0.77 -7.70 -1.89
N GLN A 14 -0.47 -7.55 -0.60
CA GLN A 14 0.23 -8.60 0.17
C GLN A 14 -0.64 -9.85 0.33
N GLN A 15 -1.98 -9.69 0.37
CA GLN A 15 -2.93 -10.81 0.40
C GLN A 15 -2.83 -11.73 -0.82
N MET A 16 -2.32 -11.24 -1.95
CA MET A 16 -2.20 -12.03 -3.17
C MET A 16 -0.97 -12.93 -3.18
N ILE A 17 0.06 -12.66 -2.37
CA ILE A 17 1.27 -13.51 -2.26
C ILE A 17 0.91 -14.99 -2.02
N PRO A 18 0.11 -15.35 -0.99
CA PRO A 18 -0.24 -16.76 -0.77
C PRO A 18 -1.31 -17.29 -1.74
N ARG A 19 -1.95 -16.44 -2.54
CA ARG A 19 -3.08 -16.81 -3.43
C ARG A 19 -2.67 -16.93 -4.90
N PHE A 20 -1.58 -16.27 -5.30
CA PHE A 20 -1.06 -16.26 -6.65
C PHE A 20 0.37 -16.79 -6.67
N LEU A 21 0.49 -18.12 -6.79
CA LEU A 21 1.78 -18.82 -6.76
C LEU A 21 2.74 -18.40 -7.88
N GLY A 22 2.23 -17.79 -8.95
CA GLY A 22 3.04 -17.24 -10.06
C GLY A 22 3.60 -15.84 -9.80
N MET A 23 3.43 -15.26 -8.61
CA MET A 23 3.95 -13.93 -8.29
C MET A 23 5.48 -13.91 -8.31
N ARG A 24 6.06 -13.16 -9.24
CA ARG A 24 7.52 -13.03 -9.36
C ARG A 24 8.12 -11.88 -8.54
N GLY A 25 7.31 -10.91 -8.16
CA GLY A 25 7.70 -9.77 -7.34
C GLY A 25 6.47 -8.93 -7.00
N LEU A 26 6.56 -8.17 -5.91
CA LEU A 26 5.56 -7.20 -5.49
C LEU A 26 6.23 -5.86 -5.19
N MET A 27 5.65 -4.76 -5.66
CA MET A 27 6.01 -3.41 -5.22
C MET A 27 4.84 -2.82 -4.44
N ILE A 28 5.12 -2.27 -3.26
CA ILE A 28 4.15 -1.57 -2.42
C ILE A 28 4.52 -0.09 -2.29
N CYS A 29 3.48 0.76 -2.28
CA CYS A 29 3.57 2.21 -2.09
C CYS A 29 2.38 2.67 -1.24
N GLY A 30 2.63 3.48 -0.21
CA GLY A 30 1.60 3.96 0.73
C GLY A 30 0.91 2.84 1.52
N ALA A 31 1.49 1.63 1.56
CA ALA A 31 0.81 0.41 2.02
C ALA A 31 1.62 -0.34 3.10
N PRO A 32 1.62 0.16 4.35
CA PRO A 32 2.38 -0.45 5.45
C PRO A 32 1.89 -1.88 5.75
N PRO A 33 2.77 -2.89 5.77
CA PRO A 33 2.38 -4.26 6.10
C PRO A 33 2.19 -4.40 7.62
N VAL A 34 0.96 -4.26 8.09
CA VAL A 34 0.61 -4.30 9.53
C VAL A 34 0.15 -5.70 9.97
N ARG A 35 0.32 -6.02 11.26
CA ARG A 35 -0.37 -7.19 11.84
C ARG A 35 -1.85 -6.88 12.00
N HIS A 36 -2.65 -7.92 12.26
CA HIS A 36 -4.04 -7.74 12.67
C HIS A 36 -4.13 -6.77 13.84
N ASN A 37 -5.13 -5.88 13.80
CA ASN A 37 -5.40 -4.89 14.86
C ASN A 37 -4.23 -3.92 15.15
N GLN A 38 -3.22 -3.82 14.28
CA GLN A 38 -2.07 -2.92 14.43
C GLN A 38 -1.99 -1.85 13.35
N MET A 39 -3.14 -1.48 12.75
CA MET A 39 -3.24 -0.42 11.74
C MET A 39 -2.58 0.89 12.20
N SER A 40 -2.74 1.26 13.47
CA SER A 40 -2.17 2.51 14.02
C SER A 40 -0.64 2.55 14.08
N GLN A 41 0.05 1.43 13.87
CA GLN A 41 1.52 1.44 13.81
C GLN A 41 2.02 1.88 12.43
N GLY A 42 1.32 1.48 11.37
CA GLY A 42 1.70 1.75 9.98
C GLY A 42 1.17 3.07 9.43
N PHE A 43 0.14 3.64 10.04
CA PHE A 43 -0.51 4.87 9.57
C PHE A 43 -0.39 5.98 10.63
N ASN A 44 -0.06 7.20 10.19
CA ASN A 44 0.01 8.36 11.07
C ASN A 44 -1.40 8.78 11.49
N ALA A 45 -1.60 9.23 12.72
CA ALA A 45 -2.88 9.80 13.11
C ALA A 45 -3.17 11.07 12.27
N SER A 46 -4.20 11.02 11.43
CA SER A 46 -4.64 12.19 10.66
C SER A 46 -6.17 12.26 10.57
N PRO A 47 -6.76 13.47 10.50
CA PRO A 47 -8.18 13.63 10.20
C PRO A 47 -8.61 12.92 8.90
N HIS A 48 -7.69 12.81 7.94
CA HIS A 48 -7.92 12.21 6.62
C HIS A 48 -8.07 10.68 6.68
N LEU A 49 -7.46 10.01 7.66
CA LEU A 49 -7.69 8.57 7.89
C LEU A 49 -9.13 8.26 8.32
N GLY A 50 -9.78 9.18 9.03
CA GLY A 50 -11.21 9.07 9.33
C GLY A 50 -12.05 9.09 8.06
N ILE A 51 -11.73 10.01 7.15
CA ILE A 51 -12.41 10.19 5.84
C ILE A 51 -12.32 8.89 5.01
N ALA A 52 -11.17 8.25 4.96
CA ALA A 52 -10.95 7.00 4.20
C ALA A 52 -11.93 5.87 4.55
N SER A 53 -12.46 5.87 5.80
CA SER A 53 -13.38 4.84 6.30
C SER A 53 -14.87 5.23 6.25
N LYS A 54 -15.21 6.45 5.82
CA LYS A 54 -16.60 6.91 5.76
C LYS A 54 -17.33 6.39 4.53
N GLN A 55 -18.60 6.01 4.75
CA GLN A 55 -19.51 5.63 3.68
C GLN A 55 -19.89 6.85 2.84
N GLU A 56 -20.54 7.83 3.45
CA GLU A 56 -20.92 9.07 2.78
C GLU A 56 -19.84 10.12 3.01
N LEU A 57 -19.45 10.85 1.96
CA LEU A 57 -18.51 11.96 2.00
C LEU A 57 -19.22 13.23 1.57
N SER A 58 -19.01 14.32 2.30
CA SER A 58 -19.34 15.68 1.84
C SER A 58 -18.33 16.16 0.79
N GLU A 59 -18.70 17.20 0.03
CA GLU A 59 -17.78 17.86 -0.93
C GLU A 59 -16.46 18.32 -0.29
N ALA A 60 -16.52 18.86 0.94
CA ALA A 60 -15.33 19.25 1.67
C ALA A 60 -14.43 18.06 2.01
N GLU A 61 -15.01 16.90 2.36
CA GLU A 61 -14.26 15.68 2.65
C GLU A 61 -13.69 15.03 1.39
N ILE A 62 -14.39 15.12 0.25
CA ILE A 62 -13.86 14.70 -1.05
C ILE A 62 -12.60 15.50 -1.36
N ASN A 63 -12.65 16.83 -1.22
CA ASN A 63 -11.49 17.70 -1.45
C ASN A 63 -10.34 17.38 -0.49
N ALA A 64 -10.66 17.23 0.80
CA ALA A 64 -9.65 16.88 1.80
C ALA A 64 -9.04 15.49 1.58
N PHE A 65 -9.78 14.54 1.00
CA PHE A 65 -9.26 13.21 0.65
C PHE A 65 -8.33 13.26 -0.55
N VAL A 66 -8.70 14.00 -1.60
CA VAL A 66 -7.87 14.18 -2.80
C VAL A 66 -6.57 14.91 -2.45
N GLU A 67 -6.65 16.01 -1.71
CA GLU A 67 -5.47 16.76 -1.26
C GLU A 67 -4.54 15.89 -0.41
N ALA A 68 -5.09 15.08 0.49
CA ALA A 68 -4.26 14.23 1.35
C ALA A 68 -3.57 13.08 0.61
N THR A 69 -4.18 12.55 -0.46
CA THR A 69 -3.68 11.36 -1.17
C THR A 69 -2.84 11.70 -2.41
N ILE A 70 -3.13 12.81 -3.08
CA ILE A 70 -2.49 13.22 -4.35
C ILE A 70 -1.79 14.59 -4.23
N GLY A 71 -2.21 15.41 -3.27
CA GLY A 71 -1.63 16.73 -3.04
C GLY A 71 -1.81 17.67 -4.23
N LYS A 72 -0.80 18.52 -4.43
CA LYS A 72 -0.80 19.58 -5.46
C LYS A 72 -0.86 19.05 -6.89
N SER A 73 -0.54 17.77 -7.10
CA SER A 73 -0.60 17.12 -8.41
C SER A 73 -2.01 16.60 -8.76
N ALA A 74 -3.01 16.91 -7.92
CA ALA A 74 -4.38 16.46 -8.14
C ALA A 74 -5.02 17.14 -9.37
N GLU A 75 -5.48 16.32 -10.31
CA GLU A 75 -6.28 16.76 -11.44
C GLU A 75 -7.78 16.80 -11.11
N PRO A 76 -8.58 17.68 -11.75
CA PRO A 76 -10.00 17.87 -11.41
C PRO A 76 -10.83 16.58 -11.40
N PHE A 77 -10.57 15.65 -12.34
CA PHE A 77 -11.31 14.41 -12.47
C PHE A 77 -11.16 13.48 -11.24
N LEU A 78 -10.11 13.66 -10.43
CA LEU A 78 -9.89 12.85 -9.23
C LEU A 78 -10.96 13.12 -8.17
N ARG A 79 -11.54 14.32 -8.14
CA ARG A 79 -12.71 14.61 -7.30
C ARG A 79 -13.91 13.78 -7.73
N ASP A 80 -14.19 13.72 -9.03
CA ASP A 80 -15.27 12.91 -9.58
C ASP A 80 -15.01 11.42 -9.33
N ALA A 81 -13.76 10.98 -9.43
CA ALA A 81 -13.34 9.62 -9.12
C ALA A 81 -13.53 9.27 -7.63
N VAL A 82 -13.33 10.19 -6.70
CA VAL A 82 -13.62 9.98 -5.29
C VAL A 82 -15.12 9.99 -5.03
N ALA A 83 -15.86 10.94 -5.62
CA ALA A 83 -17.31 11.07 -5.48
C ALA A 83 -18.07 9.83 -5.98
N ARG A 84 -17.66 9.26 -7.12
CA ARG A 84 -18.30 8.07 -7.73
C ARG A 84 -17.88 6.75 -7.07
N ALA A 85 -16.88 6.73 -6.18
CA ALA A 85 -16.47 5.50 -5.50
C ALA A 85 -17.53 5.04 -4.48
N ASP A 86 -17.94 3.77 -4.54
CA ASP A 86 -18.96 3.20 -3.63
C ASP A 86 -18.51 3.30 -2.16
N GLY A 87 -19.20 4.13 -1.38
CA GLY A 87 -18.90 4.35 0.02
C GLY A 87 -19.05 3.10 0.89
N ARG A 88 -19.94 2.17 0.52
CA ARG A 88 -20.16 0.93 1.29
C ARG A 88 -18.93 0.06 1.26
N PHE A 89 -18.19 0.10 0.15
CA PHE A 89 -16.91 -0.59 0.03
C PHE A 89 -15.90 -0.02 1.03
N ARG A 90 -15.69 1.31 1.06
CA ARG A 90 -14.75 1.95 2.00
C ARG A 90 -15.07 1.63 3.45
N LYS A 91 -16.33 1.80 3.84
CA LYS A 91 -16.79 1.48 5.20
C LYS A 91 -16.49 0.02 5.57
N ARG A 92 -16.95 -0.92 4.74
CA ARG A 92 -16.77 -2.37 4.98
C ARG A 92 -15.30 -2.77 5.00
N LEU A 93 -14.48 -2.19 4.11
CA LEU A 93 -13.05 -2.43 4.03
C LEU A 93 -12.37 -2.13 5.37
N PHE A 94 -12.62 -0.95 5.93
CA PHE A 94 -12.02 -0.54 7.20
C PHE A 94 -12.64 -1.25 8.40
N GLU A 95 -13.93 -1.59 8.38
CA GLU A 95 -14.56 -2.43 9.41
C GLU A 95 -13.92 -3.83 9.45
N ALA A 96 -13.74 -4.47 8.29
CA ALA A 96 -13.08 -5.77 8.19
C ALA A 96 -11.63 -5.71 8.67
N ALA A 97 -10.87 -4.70 8.26
CA ALA A 97 -9.49 -4.50 8.72
C ALA A 97 -9.40 -4.31 10.25
N ARG A 98 -10.33 -3.54 10.85
CA ARG A 98 -10.42 -3.33 12.31
C ARG A 98 -10.87 -4.59 13.07
N ALA A 99 -11.67 -5.43 12.44
CA ALA A 99 -12.05 -6.74 12.97
C ALA A 99 -10.94 -7.79 12.83
N GLY A 100 -9.79 -7.42 12.23
CA GLY A 100 -8.68 -8.33 11.98
C GLY A 100 -8.99 -9.37 10.91
N GLU A 101 -9.97 -9.11 10.02
CA GLU A 101 -10.26 -9.99 8.89
C GLU A 101 -9.15 -9.90 7.84
N GLY A 102 -8.89 -11.03 7.19
CA GLY A 102 -7.83 -11.17 6.19
C GLY A 102 -6.62 -11.91 6.73
N VAL A 103 -5.46 -11.58 6.18
CA VAL A 103 -4.19 -12.22 6.54
C VAL A 103 -3.33 -11.25 7.34
N ASN A 104 -2.41 -11.80 8.13
CA ASN A 104 -1.41 -11.00 8.80
C ASN A 104 -0.38 -10.52 7.76
N GLN A 105 -0.54 -9.28 7.28
CA GLN A 105 0.28 -8.75 6.18
C GLN A 105 1.76 -8.67 6.56
N ARG A 106 2.05 -8.29 7.82
CA ARG A 106 3.42 -8.28 8.35
C ARG A 106 4.03 -9.67 8.30
N LEU A 107 3.32 -10.69 8.78
CA LEU A 107 3.81 -12.08 8.73
C LEU A 107 4.09 -12.53 7.29
N ILE A 108 3.23 -12.17 6.32
CA ILE A 108 3.44 -12.52 4.92
C ILE A 108 4.76 -11.95 4.39
N VAL A 109 5.03 -10.67 4.63
CA VAL A 109 6.27 -10.04 4.11
C VAL A 109 7.51 -10.48 4.88
N GLU A 110 7.35 -10.90 6.14
CA GLU A 110 8.41 -11.48 6.99
C GLU A 110 8.76 -12.94 6.61
N SER A 111 7.91 -13.63 5.84
CA SER A 111 8.11 -15.06 5.50
C SER A 111 8.16 -15.36 4.00
N SER A 112 7.72 -14.45 3.15
CA SER A 112 7.60 -14.71 1.70
C SER A 112 8.94 -14.63 0.98
N PRO A 113 9.30 -15.61 0.13
CA PRO A 113 10.48 -15.53 -0.72
C PRO A 113 10.29 -14.60 -1.93
N VAL A 114 9.06 -14.14 -2.20
CA VAL A 114 8.77 -13.22 -3.31
C VAL A 114 9.47 -11.88 -3.06
N PRO A 115 10.29 -11.38 -4.00
CA PRO A 115 10.91 -10.07 -3.89
C PRO A 115 9.88 -8.98 -3.63
N LEU A 116 10.12 -8.17 -2.60
CA LEU A 116 9.28 -7.06 -2.23
C LEU A 116 10.04 -5.75 -2.36
N ALA A 117 9.60 -4.87 -3.26
CA ALA A 117 10.03 -3.48 -3.27
C ALA A 117 9.10 -2.64 -2.40
N VAL A 118 9.67 -1.82 -1.52
CA VAL A 118 8.95 -0.82 -0.74
C VAL A 118 9.39 0.55 -1.26
N VAL A 119 8.47 1.30 -1.84
CA VAL A 119 8.75 2.61 -2.43
C VAL A 119 7.68 3.59 -1.97
N ASN A 120 8.06 4.61 -1.21
CA ASN A 120 7.15 5.65 -0.73
C ASN A 120 7.72 7.03 -1.07
N GLY A 121 6.87 8.06 -1.07
CA GLY A 121 7.36 9.43 -1.00
C GLY A 121 7.95 9.71 0.39
N GLY A 122 9.10 10.39 0.42
CA GLY A 122 9.81 10.74 1.65
C GLY A 122 9.11 11.79 2.51
N ALA A 123 8.09 12.45 1.97
CA ALA A 123 7.22 13.40 2.65
C ALA A 123 5.77 12.88 2.79
N ASP A 124 5.53 11.59 2.64
CA ASP A 124 4.20 10.99 2.86
C ASP A 124 3.74 11.22 4.31
N SER A 125 2.60 11.90 4.46
CA SER A 125 2.01 12.23 5.76
C SER A 125 0.97 11.21 6.25
N LEU A 126 0.52 10.29 5.40
CA LEU A 126 -0.51 9.31 5.72
C LEU A 126 0.08 8.05 6.37
N VAL A 127 1.26 7.63 5.91
CA VAL A 127 1.93 6.43 6.43
C VAL A 127 3.07 6.78 7.38
N ASN A 128 3.29 5.93 8.38
CA ASN A 128 4.45 6.01 9.24
C ASN A 128 5.66 5.43 8.50
N LEU A 129 6.49 6.29 7.91
CA LEU A 129 7.64 5.84 7.12
C LEU A 129 8.64 5.02 7.96
N ASP A 130 8.83 5.40 9.23
CA ASP A 130 9.76 4.71 10.12
C ASP A 130 9.26 3.32 10.52
N TYR A 131 7.94 3.09 10.49
CA TYR A 131 7.38 1.76 10.70
C TYR A 131 7.88 0.75 9.66
N PHE A 132 8.01 1.14 8.39
CA PHE A 132 8.49 0.24 7.33
C PHE A 132 9.88 -0.30 7.66
N ASP A 133 10.76 0.53 8.21
CA ASP A 133 12.13 0.12 8.55
C ASP A 133 12.20 -0.83 9.76
N THR A 134 11.10 -0.99 10.52
CA THR A 134 11.02 -1.97 11.62
C THR A 134 10.64 -3.38 11.17
N VAL A 135 10.24 -3.56 9.90
CA VAL A 135 9.71 -4.82 9.40
C VAL A 135 10.85 -5.74 8.96
N ALA A 136 10.84 -6.98 9.44
CA ALA A 136 11.87 -7.98 9.15
C ALA A 136 11.58 -8.71 7.82
N TYR A 137 11.63 -7.98 6.72
CA TYR A 137 11.33 -8.51 5.38
C TYR A 137 12.20 -9.71 5.01
N ALA A 138 11.58 -10.79 4.54
CA ALA A 138 12.31 -11.98 4.09
C ALA A 138 13.12 -11.75 2.80
N ASN A 139 12.60 -10.91 1.89
CA ASN A 139 13.23 -10.61 0.61
C ASN A 139 12.98 -9.16 0.18
N LEU A 140 13.59 -8.22 0.89
CA LEU A 140 13.50 -6.79 0.58
C LEU A 140 14.42 -6.44 -0.60
N TRP A 141 13.83 -5.99 -1.69
CA TRP A 141 14.57 -5.52 -2.86
C TRP A 141 15.48 -4.33 -2.49
N GLU A 142 16.73 -4.36 -2.98
CA GLU A 142 17.82 -3.42 -2.61
C GLU A 142 18.18 -3.38 -1.12
N GLY A 143 17.63 -4.28 -0.29
CA GLY A 143 17.91 -4.34 1.14
C GLY A 143 17.44 -3.13 1.94
N ARG A 144 16.58 -2.26 1.36
CA ARG A 144 16.08 -1.05 2.01
C ARG A 144 14.68 -0.66 1.55
N CYS A 145 13.98 0.12 2.36
CA CYS A 145 12.79 0.84 1.93
C CYS A 145 13.21 2.10 1.18
N ASN A 146 12.82 2.23 -0.09
CA ASN A 146 13.15 3.39 -0.90
C ASN A 146 12.18 4.55 -0.59
N ARG A 147 12.74 5.72 -0.30
CA ARG A 147 12.01 6.97 -0.02
C ARG A 147 12.36 8.00 -1.10
N LEU A 148 11.39 8.43 -1.89
CA LEU A 148 11.58 9.43 -2.94
C LEU A 148 11.47 10.84 -2.37
N SER A 149 12.57 11.59 -2.38
CA SER A 149 12.71 12.85 -1.64
C SER A 149 11.65 13.87 -2.05
N GLY A 150 10.96 14.46 -1.06
CA GLY A 150 9.99 15.54 -1.30
C GLY A 150 8.63 15.10 -1.85
N LEU A 151 8.45 13.84 -2.24
CA LEU A 151 7.18 13.30 -2.72
C LEU A 151 6.28 12.83 -1.56
N GLY A 152 4.97 12.91 -1.76
CA GLY A 152 3.94 12.52 -0.80
C GLY A 152 3.45 11.07 -0.97
N HIS A 153 2.13 10.89 -0.85
CA HIS A 153 1.51 9.56 -0.78
C HIS A 153 1.40 8.85 -2.13
N ALA A 154 1.44 9.58 -3.24
CA ALA A 154 1.27 9.04 -4.58
C ALA A 154 2.47 9.41 -5.46
N PRO A 155 3.70 8.96 -5.14
CA PRO A 155 4.90 9.32 -5.91
C PRO A 155 4.82 8.93 -7.39
N PHE A 156 4.10 7.86 -7.72
CA PHE A 156 3.85 7.43 -9.10
C PHE A 156 3.00 8.42 -9.91
N TRP A 157 2.28 9.31 -9.23
CA TRP A 157 1.48 10.37 -9.82
C TRP A 157 2.18 11.73 -9.69
N GLU A 158 2.79 12.00 -8.54
CA GLU A 158 3.44 13.27 -8.23
C GLU A 158 4.69 13.54 -9.09
N ALA A 159 5.51 12.52 -9.35
CA ALA A 159 6.72 12.62 -10.17
C ALA A 159 7.01 11.29 -10.89
N GLN A 160 6.40 11.11 -12.06
CA GLN A 160 6.55 9.89 -12.86
C GLN A 160 7.99 9.65 -13.29
N GLU A 161 8.73 10.71 -13.58
CA GLU A 161 10.14 10.70 -13.96
C GLU A 161 11.07 10.20 -12.85
N GLU A 162 10.68 10.34 -11.57
CA GLU A 162 11.43 9.82 -10.43
C GLU A 162 11.00 8.40 -10.07
N PHE A 163 9.69 8.11 -10.13
CA PHE A 163 9.15 6.79 -9.77
C PHE A 163 9.41 5.72 -10.83
N THR A 164 9.23 6.05 -12.11
CA THR A 164 9.31 5.08 -13.22
C THR A 164 10.66 4.37 -13.30
N PRO A 165 11.83 5.06 -13.17
CA PRO A 165 13.12 4.38 -13.18
C PRO A 165 13.31 3.37 -12.04
N VAL A 166 12.66 3.58 -10.88
CA VAL A 166 12.67 2.63 -9.76
C VAL A 166 11.82 1.41 -10.10
N LEU A 167 10.62 1.62 -10.64
CA LEU A 167 9.75 0.53 -11.11
C LEU A 167 10.42 -0.31 -12.20
N GLU A 168 11.00 0.31 -13.23
CA GLU A 168 11.67 -0.39 -14.31
C GLU A 168 12.86 -1.23 -13.83
N ARG A 169 13.63 -0.71 -12.87
CA ARG A 169 14.73 -1.45 -12.26
C ARG A 169 14.24 -2.65 -11.48
N PHE A 170 13.19 -2.47 -10.66
CA PHE A 170 12.58 -3.58 -9.95
C PHE A 170 12.07 -4.67 -10.90
N LEU A 171 11.34 -4.29 -11.95
CA LEU A 171 10.84 -5.23 -12.96
C LEU A 171 11.98 -5.99 -13.66
N ARG A 172 13.04 -5.29 -14.05
CA ARG A 172 14.23 -5.89 -14.67
C ARG A 172 14.93 -6.88 -13.73
N ASP A 173 15.05 -6.55 -12.46
CA ASP A 173 15.69 -7.43 -11.47
C ASP A 173 14.82 -8.64 -11.12
N VAL A 174 13.49 -8.48 -11.10
CA VAL A 174 12.55 -9.59 -11.00
C VAL A 174 12.66 -10.51 -12.22
N GLU A 175 12.74 -9.95 -13.42
CA GLU A 175 12.88 -10.69 -14.67
C GLU A 175 14.17 -11.51 -14.73
N THR A 176 15.29 -10.89 -14.32
CA THR A 176 16.64 -11.48 -14.36
C THR A 176 16.99 -12.31 -13.12
N GLY A 177 16.10 -12.42 -12.13
CA GLY A 177 16.35 -13.16 -10.88
C GLY A 177 17.32 -12.48 -9.92
N ARG A 178 17.70 -11.21 -10.17
CA ARG A 178 18.56 -10.42 -9.27
C ARG A 178 17.80 -9.82 -8.10
N ALA A 179 16.47 -9.74 -8.19
CA ALA A 179 15.64 -9.30 -7.06
C ALA A 179 15.61 -10.33 -5.91
N THR A 180 16.04 -11.58 -6.16
CA THR A 180 16.19 -12.64 -5.15
C THR A 180 17.66 -12.79 -4.75
N SER A 181 18.22 -11.87 -3.97
CA SER A 181 19.59 -12.01 -3.47
C SER A 181 19.88 -10.95 -2.41
N PHE A 182 20.08 -11.36 -1.15
CA PHE A 182 21.15 -10.92 -0.22
C PHE A 182 21.10 -11.71 1.11
N TYR A 183 20.94 -13.05 1.06
CA TYR A 183 21.25 -13.94 2.20
C TYR A 183 21.65 -15.32 1.66
N LYS A 184 22.82 -15.38 1.04
CA LYS A 184 23.63 -16.59 0.98
C LYS A 184 25.03 -16.16 1.38
N ASP A 185 25.25 -16.11 2.68
CA ASP A 185 26.51 -16.39 3.37
C ASP A 185 26.17 -16.74 4.83
#